data_AF-A0A385NCD4-F1
#
_entry.id   AF-A0A385NCD4-F1
#
_cell.length_a   1.000
_cell.length_b   1.000
_cell.length_c   1.000
_cell.angle_alpha   90.00
_cell.angle_beta   90.00
_cell.angle_gamma   90.00
#
_symmetry.space_group_name_H-M   'P 1'
#
loop_
_entity.id
_entity.type
_entity.pdbx_description
1 polymer ?
#
loop_
_entity_poly.entity_id
_entity_poly.type
_entity_poly.pdbx_seq_one_letter_code
_entity_poly.pdbx_strand_id
1 'polypeptide(L)'
;MFNLQSIFKEVSLSRFNVYLALWLAVVLNVMFYKQVQLLTPYHGFKAYAFIGATVLVVLAFYHLVFQLLQWRPMAKGLAALLIVIGGMSAYFVNSLGVSITPDQIQNMMQTDGNEVRDLLSWRLVLWIGAMVVLPLVILFKVKIRRDPFKTVLLHKFFGSIVSIALIAGMLFIFFVDYAAIFREHRDLKGMISPQNAISSTLSYYKKNRPQQHLPLVTYGEDAHLVEQVGRQNLPKLMVLVVGETARAESFSLNGYAKKTNPELEKLNVINFNQVSSCGTATAVSVPCMFSGMPRENYDAQLASHREGLLDLAQRAGYKVTWIDNNSGCKGVCDRVEQYTIPEPIQKKWCSADGECTDEILVDSLKSYMATIATDDKTPRLIVLHQMGSHGPAYYKRSTPKFHPFQPMCETNAIQACTSEQLKNSYDNSIVYTDHVLSQLIGVLKQNQSFETGFWYLSDHGESTGEHGLYLHGSPYAIAPSQQTHVPMLMWFSETWQKQNPQQIACLGQQKSQELSQDHLFPSLLSLLGVKSTVIDSKNNMLEHCTATKASA
;
A
#
# COMPACT_ATOMS: atom_id res chain seq x y z
N MET A 1 -31.75 37.25 -4.29
CA MET A 1 -32.46 36.22 -3.50
C MET A 1 -32.77 35.03 -4.42
N PHE A 2 -32.01 33.94 -4.30
CA PHE A 2 -32.32 32.68 -4.99
C PHE A 2 -33.58 32.08 -4.36
N ASN A 3 -34.69 32.09 -5.10
CA ASN A 3 -35.97 31.58 -4.61
C ASN A 3 -35.93 30.04 -4.57
N LEU A 4 -35.61 29.46 -3.40
CA LEU A 4 -35.55 28.01 -3.19
C LEU A 4 -36.88 27.29 -3.52
N GLN A 5 -38.03 27.98 -3.56
CA GLN A 5 -39.31 27.36 -3.92
C GLN A 5 -39.44 27.02 -5.42
N SER A 6 -38.65 27.64 -6.30
CA SER A 6 -38.69 27.32 -7.75
C SER A 6 -37.93 26.03 -8.10
N ILE A 7 -37.02 25.57 -7.23
CA ILE A 7 -36.17 24.39 -7.41
C ILE A 7 -36.96 23.08 -7.19
N PHE A 8 -38.07 23.11 -6.44
CA PHE A 8 -38.85 21.92 -6.08
C PHE A 8 -40.12 21.71 -6.92
N LYS A 9 -40.18 22.26 -8.14
CA LYS A 9 -41.21 21.89 -9.12
C LYS A 9 -41.08 20.41 -9.50
N GLU A 10 -42.19 19.80 -9.93
CA GLU A 10 -42.17 18.43 -10.41
C GLU A 10 -41.23 18.29 -11.62
N VAL A 11 -40.29 17.36 -11.54
CA VAL A 11 -39.28 17.10 -12.58
C VAL A 11 -39.65 15.82 -13.32
N SER A 12 -39.53 15.83 -14.65
CA SER A 12 -39.68 14.59 -15.44
C SER A 12 -38.50 13.66 -15.21
N LEU A 13 -38.70 12.34 -15.35
CA LEU A 13 -37.62 11.36 -15.16
C LEU A 13 -36.40 11.66 -16.05
N SER A 14 -36.61 12.10 -17.28
CA SER A 14 -35.52 12.47 -18.19
C SER A 14 -34.67 13.64 -17.66
N ARG A 15 -35.31 14.70 -17.13
CA ARG A 15 -34.58 15.85 -16.58
C ARG A 15 -33.85 15.48 -15.29
N PHE A 16 -34.48 14.63 -14.46
CA PHE A 16 -33.85 14.07 -13.27
C PHE A 16 -32.56 13.30 -13.62
N ASN A 17 -32.61 12.44 -14.64
CA ASN A 17 -31.44 11.69 -15.12
C ASN A 17 -30.31 12.62 -15.61
N VAL A 18 -30.64 13.69 -16.33
CA VAL A 18 -29.65 14.69 -16.80
C VAL A 18 -28.99 15.40 -15.62
N TYR A 19 -29.76 15.84 -14.61
CA TYR A 19 -29.18 16.51 -13.44
C TYR A 19 -28.27 15.59 -12.65
N LEU A 20 -28.66 14.32 -12.47
CA LEU A 20 -27.83 13.33 -11.81
C LEU A 20 -26.55 13.04 -12.61
N ALA A 21 -26.67 12.86 -13.94
CA ALA A 21 -25.52 12.62 -14.80
C ALA A 21 -24.54 13.81 -14.81
N LEU A 22 -25.05 15.04 -14.81
CA LEU A 22 -24.24 16.25 -14.73
C LEU A 22 -23.50 16.32 -13.40
N TRP A 23 -24.19 16.06 -12.28
CA TRP A 23 -23.56 16.06 -10.97
C TRP A 23 -22.45 15.01 -10.87
N LEU A 24 -22.71 13.76 -11.29
CA LEU A 24 -21.70 12.71 -11.29
C LEU A 24 -20.54 13.02 -12.22
N ALA A 25 -20.81 13.43 -13.47
CA ALA A 25 -19.77 13.68 -14.46
C ALA A 25 -18.91 14.88 -14.11
N VAL A 26 -19.51 16.01 -13.71
CA VAL A 26 -18.78 17.27 -13.58
C VAL A 26 -18.25 17.47 -12.17
N VAL A 27 -19.07 17.25 -11.14
CA VAL A 27 -18.73 17.62 -9.76
C VAL A 27 -17.76 16.61 -9.14
N LEU A 28 -17.97 15.32 -9.38
CA LEU A 28 -17.17 14.28 -8.71
C LEU A 28 -15.83 13.96 -9.38
N ASN A 29 -15.66 14.27 -10.66
CA ASN A 29 -14.55 13.74 -11.48
C ASN A 29 -13.50 14.81 -11.85
N VAL A 30 -13.37 15.88 -11.07
CA VAL A 30 -12.46 17.00 -11.35
C VAL A 30 -11.01 16.53 -11.49
N MET A 31 -10.52 15.69 -10.58
CA MET A 31 -9.13 15.23 -10.62
C MET A 31 -8.84 14.31 -11.82
N PHE A 32 -9.81 13.50 -12.25
CA PHE A 32 -9.70 12.73 -13.49
C PHE A 32 -9.48 13.66 -14.70
N TYR A 33 -10.26 14.74 -14.82
CA TYR A 33 -10.07 15.70 -15.91
C TYR A 33 -8.74 16.44 -15.84
N LYS A 34 -8.26 16.76 -14.62
CA LYS A 34 -6.92 17.33 -14.43
C LYS A 34 -5.82 16.39 -14.92
N GLN A 35 -5.90 15.09 -14.62
CA GLN A 35 -4.92 14.12 -15.11
C GLN A 35 -4.97 13.99 -16.63
N VAL A 36 -6.16 13.93 -17.23
CA VAL A 36 -6.30 13.93 -18.70
C VAL A 36 -5.73 15.23 -19.31
N GLN A 37 -5.83 16.36 -18.62
CA GLN A 37 -5.22 17.63 -19.04
C GLN A 37 -3.69 17.63 -18.94
N LEU A 38 -3.11 16.90 -18.00
CA LEU A 38 -1.65 16.77 -17.89
C LEU A 38 -1.07 15.85 -18.97
N LEU A 39 -1.85 14.87 -19.42
CA LEU A 39 -1.42 13.86 -20.40
C LEU A 39 -1.73 14.23 -21.85
N THR A 40 -2.53 15.28 -22.07
CA THR A 40 -2.87 15.71 -23.43
C THR A 40 -1.69 16.43 -24.09
N PRO A 41 -1.39 16.15 -25.37
CA PRO A 41 -0.36 16.88 -26.12
C PRO A 41 -0.82 18.29 -26.53
N TYR A 42 -2.08 18.65 -26.26
CA TYR A 42 -2.64 19.92 -26.66
C TYR A 42 -2.32 21.05 -25.67
N HIS A 43 -2.20 22.27 -26.21
CA HIS A 43 -2.09 23.51 -25.44
C HIS A 43 -3.13 24.54 -25.88
N GLY A 44 -3.40 25.53 -25.03
CA GLY A 44 -4.34 26.62 -25.32
C GLY A 44 -5.77 26.12 -25.56
N PHE A 45 -6.45 26.69 -26.56
CA PHE A 45 -7.86 26.39 -26.84
C PHE A 45 -8.14 24.90 -27.13
N LYS A 46 -7.23 24.21 -27.84
CA LYS A 46 -7.40 22.79 -28.16
C LYS A 46 -7.42 21.91 -26.91
N ALA A 47 -6.61 22.24 -25.90
CA ALA A 47 -6.63 21.51 -24.62
C ALA A 47 -8.00 21.67 -23.93
N TYR A 48 -8.53 22.89 -23.86
CA TYR A 48 -9.86 23.13 -23.29
C TYR A 48 -10.97 22.42 -24.08
N ALA A 49 -10.88 22.39 -25.41
CA ALA A 49 -11.83 21.67 -26.26
C ALA A 49 -11.78 20.15 -26.01
N PHE A 50 -10.58 19.57 -25.87
CA PHE A 50 -10.39 18.16 -25.55
C PHE A 50 -10.92 17.78 -24.16
N ILE A 51 -10.69 18.61 -23.15
CA ILE A 51 -11.25 18.41 -21.81
C ILE A 51 -12.77 18.56 -21.82
N GLY A 52 -13.30 19.58 -22.52
CA GLY A 52 -14.74 19.74 -22.73
C GLY A 52 -15.38 18.52 -23.39
N ALA A 53 -14.74 17.97 -24.42
CA ALA A 53 -15.17 16.72 -25.06
C ALA A 53 -15.15 15.55 -24.08
N THR A 54 -14.12 15.45 -23.24
CA THR A 54 -14.01 14.38 -22.21
C THR A 54 -15.13 14.49 -21.18
N VAL A 55 -15.44 15.69 -20.70
CA VAL A 55 -16.59 15.94 -19.81
C VAL A 55 -17.90 15.51 -20.48
N LEU A 56 -18.09 15.87 -21.75
CA LEU A 56 -19.28 15.47 -22.52
C LEU A 56 -19.39 13.97 -22.69
N VAL A 57 -18.28 13.26 -22.93
CA VAL A 57 -18.25 11.79 -23.02
C VAL A 57 -18.69 11.16 -21.69
N VAL A 58 -18.14 11.60 -20.56
CA VAL A 58 -18.49 11.05 -19.23
C VAL A 58 -19.95 11.37 -18.87
N LEU A 59 -20.42 12.59 -19.16
CA LEU A 59 -21.81 12.99 -18.96
C LEU A 59 -22.76 12.15 -19.81
N ALA A 60 -22.48 12.01 -21.11
CA ALA A 60 -23.28 11.22 -22.03
C ALA A 60 -23.28 9.74 -21.64
N PHE A 61 -22.16 9.21 -21.13
CA PHE A 61 -22.07 7.85 -20.62
C PHE A 61 -23.01 7.63 -19.42
N TYR A 62 -22.93 8.48 -18.38
CA TYR A 62 -23.84 8.35 -17.24
C TYR A 62 -25.30 8.54 -17.63
N HIS A 63 -25.58 9.51 -18.51
CA HIS A 63 -26.92 9.73 -19.01
C HIS A 63 -27.45 8.51 -19.76
N LEU A 64 -26.65 7.87 -20.63
CA LEU A 64 -26.99 6.64 -21.32
C LEU A 64 -27.30 5.50 -20.34
N VAL A 65 -26.45 5.29 -19.33
CA VAL A 65 -26.66 4.29 -18.27
C VAL A 65 -28.00 4.53 -17.55
N PHE A 66 -28.35 5.79 -17.26
CA PHE A 66 -29.63 6.11 -16.63
C PHE A 66 -30.84 5.94 -17.55
N GLN A 67 -30.67 6.12 -18.87
CA GLN A 67 -31.74 5.77 -19.80
C GLN A 67 -32.05 4.27 -19.79
N LEU A 68 -31.05 3.42 -19.54
CA LEU A 68 -31.23 1.97 -19.46
C LEU A 68 -31.75 1.53 -18.08
N LEU A 69 -31.14 1.99 -16.99
CA LEU A 69 -31.36 1.43 -15.65
C LEU A 69 -32.44 2.14 -14.83
N GLN A 70 -32.60 3.46 -14.97
CA GLN A 70 -33.47 4.22 -14.06
C GLN A 70 -34.93 4.21 -14.52
N TRP A 71 -35.79 3.59 -13.72
CA TRP A 71 -37.24 3.68 -13.80
C TRP A 71 -37.79 4.41 -12.57
N ARG A 72 -38.93 5.10 -12.71
CA ARG A 72 -39.50 5.93 -11.64
C ARG A 72 -39.52 5.30 -10.23
N PRO A 73 -39.94 4.03 -10.01
CA PRO A 73 -39.94 3.46 -8.65
C PRO A 73 -38.54 3.27 -8.07
N MET A 74 -37.53 3.00 -8.90
CA MET A 74 -36.16 2.71 -8.46
C MET A 74 -35.22 3.93 -8.57
N ALA A 75 -35.63 4.99 -9.29
CA ALA A 75 -34.79 6.13 -9.63
C ALA A 75 -34.17 6.80 -8.40
N LYS A 76 -34.97 7.03 -7.34
CA LYS A 76 -34.45 7.63 -6.09
C LYS A 76 -33.50 6.69 -5.36
N GLY A 77 -33.80 5.39 -5.27
CA GLY A 77 -32.94 4.41 -4.59
C GLY A 77 -31.59 4.26 -5.28
N LEU A 78 -31.59 4.09 -6.61
CA LEU A 78 -30.36 3.98 -7.39
C LEU A 78 -29.56 5.28 -7.38
N ALA A 79 -30.23 6.44 -7.48
CA ALA A 79 -29.54 7.73 -7.36
C ALA A 79 -28.90 7.92 -5.98
N ALA A 80 -29.60 7.56 -4.89
CA ALA A 80 -29.05 7.64 -3.54
C ALA A 80 -27.79 6.77 -3.39
N LEU A 81 -27.84 5.52 -3.88
CA LEU A 81 -26.70 4.61 -3.87
C LEU A 81 -25.50 5.20 -4.64
N LEU A 82 -25.74 5.71 -5.85
CA LEU A 82 -24.67 6.30 -6.67
C LEU A 82 -24.10 7.60 -6.08
N ILE A 83 -24.93 8.40 -5.41
CA ILE A 83 -24.46 9.60 -4.68
C ILE A 83 -23.56 9.21 -3.52
N VAL A 84 -23.94 8.20 -2.73
CA VAL A 84 -23.12 7.75 -1.59
C VAL A 84 -21.82 7.15 -2.10
N ILE A 85 -21.88 6.16 -2.99
CA ILE A 85 -20.68 5.50 -3.51
C ILE A 85 -19.78 6.53 -4.21
N GLY A 86 -20.35 7.35 -5.09
CA GLY A 86 -19.60 8.33 -5.88
C GLY A 86 -19.02 9.45 -5.04
N GLY A 87 -19.79 9.99 -4.10
CA GLY A 87 -19.32 11.07 -3.23
C GLY A 87 -18.20 10.61 -2.31
N MET A 88 -18.29 9.38 -1.77
CA MET A 88 -17.23 8.78 -0.94
C MET A 88 -15.99 8.47 -1.78
N SER A 89 -16.13 7.77 -2.91
CA SER A 89 -15.00 7.42 -3.78
C SER A 89 -14.29 8.65 -4.33
N ALA A 90 -15.05 9.69 -4.71
CA ALA A 90 -14.50 10.93 -5.23
C ALA A 90 -13.67 11.68 -4.20
N TYR A 91 -13.91 11.54 -2.89
CA TYR A 91 -13.06 12.18 -1.88
C TYR A 91 -11.60 11.72 -2.03
N PHE A 92 -11.39 10.41 -2.08
CA PHE A 92 -10.06 9.80 -2.16
C PHE A 92 -9.38 10.17 -3.48
N VAL A 93 -10.10 10.06 -4.61
CA VAL A 93 -9.55 10.43 -5.92
C VAL A 93 -9.18 11.92 -5.98
N ASN A 94 -10.05 12.83 -5.51
CA ASN A 94 -9.81 14.27 -5.63
C ASN A 94 -8.89 14.84 -4.56
N SER A 95 -8.79 14.21 -3.39
CA SER A 95 -7.95 14.72 -2.30
C SER A 95 -6.57 14.07 -2.25
N LEU A 96 -6.44 12.82 -2.69
CA LEU A 96 -5.20 12.04 -2.58
C LEU A 96 -4.60 11.64 -3.94
N GLY A 97 -5.34 11.84 -5.04
CA GLY A 97 -4.88 11.48 -6.39
C GLY A 97 -4.91 9.98 -6.69
N VAL A 98 -5.45 9.17 -5.78
CA VAL A 98 -5.45 7.71 -5.90
C VAL A 98 -6.45 7.21 -6.96
N SER A 99 -6.07 6.13 -7.64
CA SER A 99 -6.96 5.35 -8.51
C SER A 99 -7.56 4.19 -7.72
N ILE A 100 -8.90 4.05 -7.72
CA ILE A 100 -9.57 2.98 -6.98
C ILE A 100 -9.55 1.70 -7.82
N THR A 101 -8.63 0.79 -7.47
CA THR A 101 -8.43 -0.51 -8.10
C THR A 101 -8.95 -1.65 -7.22
N PRO A 102 -8.99 -2.91 -7.71
CA PRO A 102 -9.33 -4.07 -6.87
C PRO A 102 -8.40 -4.21 -5.67
N ASP A 103 -7.12 -3.84 -5.80
CA ASP A 103 -6.14 -3.91 -4.71
C ASP A 103 -6.44 -2.84 -3.64
N GLN A 104 -6.94 -1.66 -4.03
CA GLN A 104 -7.44 -0.67 -3.08
C GLN A 104 -8.69 -1.15 -2.32
N ILE A 105 -9.56 -1.92 -2.98
CA ILE A 105 -10.68 -2.59 -2.30
C ILE A 105 -10.14 -3.64 -1.33
N GLN A 106 -9.09 -4.38 -1.68
CA GLN A 106 -8.44 -5.32 -0.77
C GLN A 106 -7.87 -4.61 0.47
N ASN A 107 -7.15 -3.50 0.29
CA ASN A 107 -6.63 -2.68 1.40
C ASN A 107 -7.77 -2.24 2.33
N MET A 108 -8.86 -1.70 1.76
CA MET A 108 -10.05 -1.32 2.53
C MET A 108 -10.71 -2.50 3.27
N MET A 109 -10.61 -3.72 2.75
CA MET A 109 -11.19 -4.91 3.39
C MET A 109 -10.27 -5.53 4.46
N GLN A 110 -8.96 -5.24 4.43
CA GLN A 110 -7.95 -5.76 5.35
C GLN A 110 -7.44 -4.73 6.38
N THR A 111 -7.96 -3.51 6.31
CA THR A 111 -7.69 -2.41 7.25
C THR A 111 -8.28 -2.68 8.64
N ASP A 112 -7.78 -1.99 9.65
CA ASP A 112 -8.30 -2.03 11.02
C ASP A 112 -8.95 -0.70 11.46
N GLY A 113 -9.47 -0.67 12.68
CA GLY A 113 -10.16 0.52 13.21
C GLY A 113 -9.25 1.74 13.41
N ASN A 114 -7.96 1.53 13.69
CA ASN A 114 -7.00 2.61 13.90
C ASN A 114 -6.60 3.24 12.55
N GLU A 115 -6.33 2.43 11.54
CA GLU A 115 -6.07 2.92 10.17
C GLU A 115 -7.25 3.76 9.63
N VAL A 116 -8.49 3.29 9.79
CA VAL A 116 -9.69 4.03 9.37
C VAL A 116 -9.81 5.35 10.14
N ARG A 117 -9.49 5.36 11.43
CA ARG A 117 -9.55 6.56 12.26
C ARG A 117 -8.52 7.60 11.82
N ASP A 118 -7.34 7.18 11.40
CA ASP A 118 -6.31 8.08 10.87
C ASP A 118 -6.71 8.74 9.55
N LEU A 119 -7.72 8.22 8.83
CA LEU A 119 -8.30 8.87 7.65
C LEU A 119 -9.38 9.91 7.99
N LEU A 120 -9.91 9.94 9.23
CA LEU A 120 -11.00 10.83 9.63
C LEU A 120 -10.51 12.27 9.85
N SER A 121 -10.90 13.18 8.97
CA SER A 121 -10.56 14.61 9.07
C SER A 121 -11.78 15.51 8.96
N TRP A 122 -11.68 16.75 9.46
CA TRP A 122 -12.74 17.75 9.28
C TRP A 122 -13.03 18.02 7.80
N ARG A 123 -11.99 17.93 6.95
CA ARG A 123 -12.13 18.04 5.49
C ARG A 123 -12.96 16.91 4.90
N LEU A 124 -12.80 15.67 5.38
CA LEU A 124 -13.66 14.56 4.99
C LEU A 124 -15.11 14.81 5.44
N VAL A 125 -15.33 15.29 6.66
CA VAL A 125 -16.67 15.60 7.18
C VAL A 125 -17.37 16.68 6.33
N LEU A 126 -16.67 17.78 6.03
CA LEU A 126 -17.18 18.84 5.15
C LEU A 126 -17.47 18.33 3.74
N TRP A 127 -16.60 17.45 3.21
CA TRP A 127 -16.82 16.83 1.90
C TRP A 127 -18.06 15.94 1.90
N ILE A 128 -18.24 15.06 2.89
CA ILE A 128 -19.43 14.23 3.04
C ILE A 128 -20.69 15.10 3.16
N GLY A 129 -20.63 16.18 3.94
CA GLY A 129 -21.71 17.15 4.04
C GLY A 129 -22.11 17.75 2.68
N ALA A 130 -21.14 18.21 1.90
CA ALA A 130 -21.37 18.91 0.64
C ALA A 130 -21.65 17.98 -0.56
N MET A 131 -20.98 16.82 -0.64
CA MET A 131 -20.99 15.91 -1.79
C MET A 131 -21.82 14.65 -1.57
N VAL A 132 -22.29 14.36 -0.36
CA VAL A 132 -23.16 13.21 -0.09
C VAL A 132 -24.47 13.69 0.54
N VAL A 133 -24.40 14.29 1.72
CA VAL A 133 -25.60 14.65 2.50
C VAL A 133 -26.46 15.69 1.78
N LEU A 134 -25.87 16.79 1.31
CA LEU A 134 -26.61 17.83 0.60
C LEU A 134 -27.30 17.32 -0.68
N PRO A 135 -26.61 16.60 -1.61
CA PRO A 135 -27.25 15.96 -2.75
C PRO A 135 -28.35 14.97 -2.38
N LEU A 136 -28.18 14.17 -1.32
CA LEU A 136 -29.23 13.27 -0.83
C LEU A 136 -30.47 14.03 -0.34
N VAL A 137 -30.29 15.11 0.42
CA VAL A 137 -31.41 15.95 0.88
C VAL A 137 -32.17 16.55 -0.32
N ILE A 138 -31.43 17.04 -1.33
CA ILE A 138 -32.04 17.55 -2.57
C ILE A 138 -32.79 16.42 -3.29
N LEU A 139 -32.18 15.25 -3.45
CA LEU A 139 -32.77 14.07 -4.09
C LEU A 139 -34.12 13.68 -3.47
N PHE A 140 -34.20 13.62 -2.14
CA PHE A 140 -35.43 13.22 -1.47
C PHE A 140 -36.53 14.29 -1.55
N LYS A 141 -36.17 15.58 -1.59
CA LYS A 141 -37.12 16.69 -1.76
C LYS A 141 -37.66 16.82 -3.20
N VAL A 142 -36.91 16.40 -4.22
CA VAL A 142 -37.38 16.45 -5.62
C VAL A 142 -38.55 15.47 -5.83
N LYS A 143 -39.66 15.95 -6.41
CA LYS A 143 -40.80 15.13 -6.82
C LYS A 143 -40.67 14.74 -8.29
N ILE A 144 -40.62 13.43 -8.56
CA ILE A 144 -40.57 12.88 -9.93
C ILE A 144 -41.99 12.71 -10.48
N ARG A 145 -42.30 13.48 -11.52
CA ARG A 145 -43.60 13.50 -12.20
C ARG A 145 -43.95 12.11 -12.75
N ARG A 146 -45.25 11.77 -12.72
CA ARG A 146 -45.80 10.58 -13.38
C ARG A 146 -46.07 10.90 -14.84
N ASP A 147 -45.13 10.56 -15.71
CA ASP A 147 -45.31 10.68 -17.16
C ASP A 147 -45.94 9.38 -17.74
N PRO A 148 -46.73 9.47 -18.82
CA PRO A 148 -47.23 8.30 -19.53
C PRO A 148 -46.08 7.41 -20.01
N PHE A 149 -46.28 6.08 -19.96
CA PHE A 149 -45.24 5.11 -20.31
C PHE A 149 -44.65 5.35 -21.73
N LYS A 150 -45.50 5.68 -22.71
CA LYS A 150 -45.07 6.01 -24.08
C LYS A 150 -44.13 7.20 -24.11
N THR A 151 -44.44 8.27 -23.37
CA THR A 151 -43.59 9.47 -23.27
C THR A 151 -42.25 9.14 -22.62
N VAL A 152 -42.25 8.32 -21.57
CA VAL A 152 -41.01 7.86 -20.92
C VAL A 152 -40.16 7.04 -21.89
N LEU A 153 -40.76 6.13 -22.65
CA LEU A 153 -40.05 5.29 -23.61
C LEU A 153 -39.45 6.13 -24.76
N LEU A 154 -40.19 7.10 -25.29
CA LEU A 154 -39.68 8.01 -26.32
C LEU A 154 -38.49 8.84 -25.80
N HIS A 155 -38.59 9.42 -24.61
CA HIS A 155 -37.47 10.14 -24.01
C HIS A 155 -36.26 9.24 -23.76
N LYS A 156 -36.46 7.99 -23.31
CA LYS A 156 -35.39 7.02 -23.15
C LYS A 156 -34.71 6.68 -24.48
N PHE A 157 -35.50 6.43 -25.52
CA PHE A 157 -35.01 6.09 -26.85
C PHE A 157 -34.20 7.25 -27.46
N PHE A 158 -34.80 8.43 -27.60
CA PHE A 158 -34.12 9.59 -28.16
C PHE A 158 -32.95 10.06 -27.29
N GLY A 159 -33.10 10.02 -25.96
CA GLY A 159 -32.02 10.35 -25.03
C GLY A 159 -30.83 9.40 -25.16
N SER A 160 -31.06 8.11 -25.41
CA SER A 160 -30.00 7.13 -25.68
C SER A 160 -29.30 7.40 -27.00
N ILE A 161 -30.06 7.70 -28.08
CA ILE A 161 -29.48 8.08 -29.38
C ILE A 161 -28.58 9.30 -29.25
N VAL A 162 -29.07 10.36 -28.58
CA VAL A 162 -28.28 11.59 -28.36
C VAL A 162 -26.99 11.27 -27.59
N SER A 163 -27.07 10.40 -26.58
CA SER A 163 -25.91 10.05 -25.77
C SER A 163 -24.88 9.24 -26.55
N ILE A 164 -25.35 8.25 -27.33
CA ILE A 164 -24.49 7.44 -28.22
C ILE A 164 -23.84 8.34 -29.28
N ALA A 165 -24.60 9.25 -29.90
CA ALA A 165 -24.08 10.17 -30.89
C ALA A 165 -23.02 11.11 -30.30
N LEU A 166 -23.23 11.63 -29.09
CA LEU A 166 -22.24 12.46 -28.40
C LEU A 166 -20.97 11.67 -28.06
N ILE A 167 -21.11 10.46 -27.51
CA ILE A 167 -19.96 9.59 -27.19
C ILE A 167 -19.19 9.28 -28.47
N ALA A 168 -19.86 8.74 -29.49
CA ALA A 168 -19.23 8.35 -30.75
C ALA A 168 -18.60 9.55 -31.46
N GLY A 169 -19.29 10.69 -31.50
CA GLY A 169 -18.79 11.92 -32.11
C GLY A 169 -17.54 12.46 -31.42
N MET A 170 -17.57 12.61 -30.09
CA MET A 170 -16.40 13.11 -29.33
C MET A 170 -15.22 12.14 -29.38
N LEU A 171 -15.47 10.83 -29.25
CA LEU A 171 -14.43 9.81 -29.35
C LEU A 171 -13.85 9.71 -30.77
N PHE A 172 -14.66 9.94 -31.82
CA PHE A 172 -14.19 9.95 -33.19
C PHE A 172 -13.30 11.17 -33.49
N ILE A 173 -13.72 12.36 -33.05
CA ILE A 173 -12.97 13.62 -33.26
C ILE A 173 -11.57 13.55 -32.61
N PHE A 174 -11.47 12.98 -31.42
CA PHE A 174 -10.22 12.87 -30.66
C PHE A 174 -9.72 11.43 -30.52
N PHE A 175 -9.97 10.59 -31.53
CA PHE A 175 -9.71 9.15 -31.47
C PHE A 175 -8.26 8.81 -31.13
N VAL A 176 -7.30 9.43 -31.82
CA VAL A 176 -5.87 9.15 -31.65
C VAL A 176 -5.43 9.48 -30.23
N ASP A 177 -5.87 10.61 -29.68
CA ASP A 177 -5.51 11.06 -28.33
C ASP A 177 -6.13 10.16 -27.26
N TYR A 178 -7.43 9.85 -27.35
CA TYR A 178 -8.07 8.93 -26.42
C TYR A 178 -7.45 7.53 -26.49
N ALA A 179 -7.19 7.03 -27.69
CA ALA A 179 -6.59 5.71 -27.88
C ALA A 179 -5.12 5.65 -27.44
N ALA A 180 -4.38 6.76 -27.46
CA ALA A 180 -3.03 6.84 -26.89
C ALA A 180 -3.11 6.91 -25.36
N ILE A 181 -3.79 7.92 -24.82
CA ILE A 181 -3.88 8.17 -23.37
C ILE A 181 -4.44 6.95 -22.63
N PHE A 182 -5.56 6.37 -23.05
CA PHE A 182 -6.16 5.24 -22.31
C PHE A 182 -5.52 3.89 -22.60
N ARG A 183 -4.60 3.81 -23.57
CA ARG A 183 -3.78 2.61 -23.81
C ARG A 183 -2.55 2.60 -22.92
N GLU A 184 -1.88 3.74 -22.81
CA GLU A 184 -0.71 3.93 -21.95
C GLU A 184 -1.11 4.10 -20.47
N HIS A 185 -2.24 4.76 -20.20
CA HIS A 185 -2.75 5.06 -18.85
C HIS A 185 -4.13 4.42 -18.62
N ARG A 186 -4.16 3.08 -18.60
CA ARG A 186 -5.40 2.29 -18.38
C ARG A 186 -6.02 2.53 -17.01
N ASP A 187 -5.22 2.93 -16.04
CA ASP A 187 -5.54 3.23 -14.65
C ASP A 187 -6.46 4.45 -14.48
N LEU A 188 -6.46 5.39 -15.44
CA LEU A 188 -7.34 6.59 -15.41
C LEU A 188 -8.82 6.22 -15.26
N LYS A 189 -9.21 5.02 -15.73
CA LYS A 189 -10.57 4.48 -15.54
C LYS A 189 -10.92 4.29 -14.06
N GLY A 190 -9.93 3.96 -13.23
CA GLY A 190 -10.03 3.84 -11.76
C GLY A 190 -10.21 5.19 -11.04
N MET A 191 -10.10 6.32 -11.74
CA MET A 191 -10.40 7.64 -11.17
C MET A 191 -11.86 8.06 -11.36
N ILE A 192 -12.60 7.40 -12.26
CA ILE A 192 -13.96 7.80 -12.64
C ILE A 192 -14.97 7.33 -11.59
N SER A 193 -15.41 8.22 -10.71
CA SER A 193 -16.40 7.94 -9.65
C SER A 193 -17.83 8.11 -10.15
N PRO A 194 -18.78 7.20 -9.83
CA PRO A 194 -18.69 6.03 -8.93
C PRO A 194 -18.26 4.71 -9.61
N GLN A 195 -18.03 4.73 -10.93
CA GLN A 195 -17.76 3.52 -11.71
C GLN A 195 -16.54 2.76 -11.19
N ASN A 196 -15.52 3.47 -10.72
CA ASN A 196 -14.31 2.92 -10.15
C ASN A 196 -14.60 2.00 -8.95
N ALA A 197 -15.29 2.49 -7.91
CA ALA A 197 -15.62 1.70 -6.73
C ALA A 197 -16.50 0.50 -7.07
N ILE A 198 -17.49 0.68 -7.96
CA ILE A 198 -18.39 -0.42 -8.38
C ILE A 198 -17.61 -1.50 -9.13
N SER A 199 -16.87 -1.13 -10.17
CA SER A 199 -16.14 -2.08 -11.01
C SER A 199 -14.99 -2.76 -10.28
N SER A 200 -14.25 -2.03 -9.43
CA SER A 200 -13.18 -2.57 -8.62
C SER A 200 -13.70 -3.52 -7.54
N THR A 201 -14.84 -3.23 -6.92
CA THR A 201 -15.47 -4.15 -5.97
C THR A 201 -15.91 -5.45 -6.65
N LEU A 202 -16.59 -5.34 -7.81
CA LEU A 202 -16.99 -6.52 -8.59
C LEU A 202 -15.79 -7.34 -9.06
N SER A 203 -14.72 -6.68 -9.50
CA SER A 203 -13.47 -7.32 -9.92
C SER A 203 -12.77 -8.01 -8.74
N TYR A 204 -12.70 -7.36 -7.57
CA TYR A 204 -12.17 -7.94 -6.34
C TYR A 204 -12.92 -9.23 -5.97
N TYR A 205 -14.25 -9.21 -5.91
CA TYR A 205 -15.02 -10.42 -5.60
C TYR A 205 -14.98 -11.50 -6.70
N LYS A 206 -14.70 -11.12 -7.95
CA LYS A 206 -14.55 -12.07 -9.06
C LYS A 206 -13.17 -12.74 -9.04
N LYS A 207 -12.11 -11.97 -8.81
CA LYS A 207 -10.71 -12.42 -8.80
C LYS A 207 -10.33 -13.07 -7.47
N ASN A 208 -10.67 -12.42 -6.37
CA ASN A 208 -10.45 -12.86 -4.99
C ASN A 208 -11.73 -13.41 -4.39
N ARG A 209 -12.56 -14.09 -5.20
CA ARG A 209 -13.75 -14.80 -4.70
C ARG A 209 -13.28 -15.59 -3.49
N PRO A 210 -13.79 -15.35 -2.27
CA PRO A 210 -13.26 -15.99 -1.07
C PRO A 210 -13.33 -17.50 -1.29
N GLN A 211 -12.21 -18.12 -1.68
CA GLN A 211 -12.11 -19.56 -1.77
C GLN A 211 -11.85 -20.01 -0.33
N GLN A 212 -12.87 -19.76 0.51
CA GLN A 212 -12.91 -20.26 1.87
C GLN A 212 -12.74 -21.77 1.76
N HIS A 213 -11.76 -22.32 2.48
CA HIS A 213 -11.45 -23.75 2.57
C HIS A 213 -10.62 -24.37 1.42
N LEU A 214 -9.75 -23.61 0.74
CA LEU A 214 -8.70 -24.25 -0.04
C LEU A 214 -7.76 -25.05 0.89
N PRO A 215 -7.36 -26.28 0.51
CA PRO A 215 -6.39 -27.04 1.29
C PRO A 215 -5.02 -26.33 1.27
N LEU A 216 -4.31 -26.39 2.39
CA LEU A 216 -2.94 -25.92 2.48
C LEU A 216 -2.07 -26.71 1.49
N VAL A 217 -1.37 -26.01 0.61
CA VAL A 217 -0.38 -26.57 -0.31
C VAL A 217 0.96 -26.58 0.41
N THR A 218 1.50 -27.77 0.64
CA THR A 218 2.85 -27.94 1.18
C THR A 218 3.90 -27.47 0.18
N TYR A 219 5.01 -26.92 0.67
CA TYR A 219 6.07 -26.37 -0.18
C TYR A 219 7.43 -26.50 0.52
N GLY A 220 8.48 -26.83 -0.25
CA GLY A 220 9.83 -27.00 0.30
C GLY A 220 9.94 -28.08 1.37
N GLU A 221 9.30 -29.23 1.15
CA GLU A 221 9.22 -30.29 2.17
C GLU A 221 10.55 -30.91 2.55
N ASP A 222 11.55 -30.74 1.69
CA ASP A 222 12.94 -31.13 1.87
C ASP A 222 13.77 -30.11 2.66
N ALA A 223 13.16 -29.03 3.16
CA ALA A 223 13.85 -28.01 3.95
C ALA A 223 14.47 -28.60 5.23
N HIS A 224 15.80 -28.53 5.32
CA HIS A 224 16.55 -28.99 6.47
C HIS A 224 17.75 -28.07 6.77
N LEU A 225 18.13 -28.01 8.04
CA LEU A 225 19.36 -27.36 8.49
C LEU A 225 20.59 -28.19 8.11
N VAL A 226 21.63 -27.54 7.61
CA VAL A 226 22.95 -28.17 7.44
C VAL A 226 23.84 -27.79 8.61
N GLU A 227 24.00 -28.72 9.56
CA GLU A 227 24.97 -28.55 10.65
C GLU A 227 26.41 -28.70 10.14
N GLN A 228 27.25 -27.72 10.44
CA GLN A 228 28.68 -27.79 10.15
C GLN A 228 29.35 -28.69 11.20
N VAL A 229 29.59 -29.95 10.85
CA VAL A 229 30.25 -30.94 11.71
C VAL A 229 31.60 -30.40 12.20
N GLY A 230 31.81 -30.41 13.52
CA GLY A 230 33.11 -30.08 14.14
C GLY A 230 33.31 -28.62 14.54
N ARG A 231 32.32 -27.73 14.35
CA ARG A 231 32.35 -26.37 14.92
C ARG A 231 31.45 -26.27 16.15
N GLN A 232 32.01 -25.86 17.30
CA GLN A 232 31.21 -25.42 18.45
C GLN A 232 30.61 -24.04 18.16
N ASN A 233 29.62 -23.99 17.28
CA ASN A 233 28.97 -22.74 16.89
C ASN A 233 27.81 -22.42 17.82
N LEU A 234 27.61 -21.14 18.09
CA LEU A 234 26.41 -20.70 18.79
C LEU A 234 25.22 -20.87 17.85
N PRO A 235 24.02 -21.14 18.35
CA PRO A 235 22.83 -21.12 17.51
C PRO A 235 22.64 -19.74 16.85
N LYS A 236 22.10 -19.74 15.62
CA LYS A 236 21.76 -18.50 14.92
C LYS A 236 20.48 -17.89 15.48
N LEU A 237 20.47 -16.58 15.68
CA LEU A 237 19.27 -15.79 15.95
C LEU A 237 19.19 -14.66 14.92
N MET A 238 18.24 -14.76 14.00
CA MET A 238 17.99 -13.75 12.99
C MET A 238 16.76 -12.92 13.37
N VAL A 239 16.92 -11.60 13.41
CA VAL A 239 15.78 -10.67 13.47
C VAL A 239 15.51 -10.11 12.08
N LEU A 240 14.32 -10.37 11.57
CA LEU A 240 13.80 -9.77 10.35
C LEU A 240 12.84 -8.65 10.73
N VAL A 241 13.17 -7.40 10.40
CA VAL A 241 12.29 -6.26 10.62
C VAL A 241 11.59 -5.92 9.31
N VAL A 242 10.28 -6.09 9.30
CA VAL A 242 9.40 -5.64 8.22
C VAL A 242 9.04 -4.19 8.53
N GLY A 243 9.66 -3.28 7.79
CA GLY A 243 9.33 -1.85 7.84
C GLY A 243 8.02 -1.56 7.13
N GLU A 244 7.47 -0.39 7.40
CA GLU A 244 6.20 0.07 6.85
C GLU A 244 6.38 1.44 6.19
N THR A 245 6.00 1.56 4.92
CA THR A 245 5.86 2.84 4.19
C THR A 245 7.18 3.62 3.96
N ALA A 246 8.32 3.16 4.47
CA ALA A 246 9.60 3.84 4.31
C ALA A 246 10.16 3.73 2.88
N ARG A 247 10.42 4.86 2.23
CA ARG A 247 11.06 4.96 0.90
C ARG A 247 12.57 5.19 0.95
N ALA A 248 13.30 4.60 0.00
CA ALA A 248 14.76 4.69 -0.08
C ALA A 248 15.28 6.12 -0.30
N GLU A 249 14.53 6.95 -1.03
CA GLU A 249 14.91 8.34 -1.34
C GLU A 249 15.09 9.20 -0.07
N SER A 250 14.36 8.88 1.01
CA SER A 250 14.42 9.63 2.27
C SER A 250 15.48 9.08 3.25
N PHE A 251 16.31 8.12 2.84
CA PHE A 251 17.41 7.59 3.68
C PHE A 251 18.71 8.33 3.40
N SER A 252 19.26 9.00 4.41
CA SER A 252 20.59 9.67 4.31
C SER A 252 21.73 8.69 4.02
N LEU A 253 21.58 7.40 4.38
CA LEU A 253 22.51 6.34 4.01
C LEU A 253 22.58 6.12 2.47
N ASN A 254 21.55 6.55 1.74
CA ASN A 254 21.47 6.50 0.27
C ASN A 254 21.85 7.85 -0.38
N GLY A 255 22.37 8.81 0.39
CA GLY A 255 22.74 10.14 -0.11
C GLY A 255 21.64 11.20 -0.03
N TYR A 256 20.55 10.93 0.71
CA TYR A 256 19.54 11.95 0.97
C TYR A 256 20.12 13.15 1.74
N ALA A 257 19.71 14.36 1.34
CA ALA A 257 20.32 15.61 1.83
C ALA A 257 20.07 15.87 3.33
N LYS A 258 18.93 15.46 3.87
CA LYS A 258 18.65 15.60 5.31
C LYS A 258 19.20 14.39 6.06
N LYS A 259 19.72 14.64 7.26
CA LYS A 259 20.30 13.58 8.11
C LYS A 259 19.23 12.74 8.79
N THR A 260 18.59 11.85 8.03
CA THR A 260 17.49 11.00 8.52
C THR A 260 17.94 9.71 9.20
N ASN A 261 19.20 9.30 9.07
CA ASN A 261 19.73 8.08 9.70
C ASN A 261 21.02 8.33 10.52
N PRO A 262 21.01 9.25 11.50
CA PRO A 262 22.20 9.61 12.26
C PRO A 262 22.71 8.50 13.22
N GLU A 263 21.87 7.56 13.63
CA GLU A 263 22.29 6.47 14.52
C GLU A 263 22.83 5.27 13.75
N LEU A 264 22.13 4.82 12.71
CA LEU A 264 22.55 3.69 11.88
C LEU A 264 23.88 3.94 11.16
N GLU A 265 24.18 5.18 10.76
CA GLU A 265 25.47 5.53 10.16
C GLU A 265 26.67 5.20 11.07
N LYS A 266 26.48 5.23 12.40
CA LYS A 266 27.54 4.92 13.38
C LYS A 266 27.77 3.42 13.54
N LEU A 267 26.90 2.60 12.95
CA LEU A 267 26.94 1.16 13.04
C LEU A 267 27.52 0.58 11.74
N ASN A 268 28.18 -0.58 11.83
CA ASN A 268 28.72 -1.28 10.66
C ASN A 268 27.60 -2.04 9.92
N VAL A 269 26.60 -1.31 9.41
CA VAL A 269 25.48 -1.86 8.63
C VAL A 269 25.88 -2.01 7.16
N ILE A 270 25.34 -3.04 6.52
CA ILE A 270 25.38 -3.20 5.06
C ILE A 270 24.10 -2.56 4.52
N ASN A 271 24.24 -1.38 3.92
CA ASN A 271 23.15 -0.68 3.24
C ASN A 271 23.09 -1.06 1.75
N PHE A 272 21.91 -1.45 1.29
CA PHE A 272 21.63 -1.74 -0.11
C PHE A 272 20.78 -0.61 -0.69
N ASN A 273 21.34 0.13 -1.64
CA ASN A 273 20.76 1.40 -2.09
C ASN A 273 19.81 1.26 -3.29
N GLN A 274 19.74 0.10 -3.96
CA GLN A 274 18.84 -0.17 -5.09
C GLN A 274 17.96 -1.40 -4.79
N VAL A 275 16.87 -1.22 -4.03
CA VAL A 275 15.95 -2.31 -3.69
C VAL A 275 14.52 -1.98 -4.06
N SER A 276 13.88 -2.83 -4.85
CA SER A 276 12.47 -2.67 -5.24
C SER A 276 11.53 -3.55 -4.41
N SER A 277 10.38 -3.04 -4.01
CA SER A 277 9.32 -3.81 -3.36
C SER A 277 8.56 -4.70 -4.35
N CYS A 278 7.86 -5.73 -3.84
CA CYS A 278 6.98 -6.56 -4.66
C CYS A 278 5.65 -5.85 -4.96
N GLY A 279 5.08 -5.14 -3.97
CA GLY A 279 3.87 -4.35 -4.10
C GLY A 279 4.09 -2.91 -3.67
N THR A 280 3.02 -2.12 -3.70
CA THR A 280 2.97 -0.74 -3.21
C THR A 280 1.99 -0.60 -2.04
N ALA A 281 1.65 -1.71 -1.38
CA ALA A 281 0.73 -1.78 -0.27
C ALA A 281 1.07 -3.01 0.58
N THR A 282 0.97 -2.90 1.90
CA THR A 282 1.27 -3.97 2.87
C THR A 282 0.56 -5.28 2.52
N ALA A 283 -0.73 -5.20 2.14
CA ALA A 283 -1.57 -6.34 1.76
C ALA A 283 -1.07 -7.14 0.54
N VAL A 284 -0.17 -6.54 -0.26
CA VAL A 284 0.46 -7.19 -1.43
C VAL A 284 1.90 -7.54 -1.13
N SER A 285 2.69 -6.58 -0.63
CA SER A 285 4.13 -6.75 -0.42
C SER A 285 4.44 -7.82 0.62
N VAL A 286 3.74 -7.81 1.77
CA VAL A 286 4.05 -8.73 2.88
C VAL A 286 3.80 -10.19 2.46
N PRO A 287 2.63 -10.60 1.96
CA PRO A 287 2.46 -11.98 1.51
C PRO A 287 3.39 -12.35 0.36
N CYS A 288 3.68 -11.43 -0.57
CA CYS A 288 4.55 -11.69 -1.71
C CYS A 288 5.99 -12.02 -1.29
N MET A 289 6.64 -11.16 -0.50
CA MET A 289 8.06 -11.33 -0.16
C MET A 289 8.34 -12.58 0.70
N PHE A 290 7.32 -13.08 1.42
CA PHE A 290 7.40 -14.32 2.19
C PHE A 290 6.97 -15.58 1.39
N SER A 291 6.39 -15.43 0.20
CA SER A 291 5.82 -16.56 -0.56
C SER A 291 6.85 -17.41 -1.30
N GLY A 292 8.03 -16.85 -1.61
CA GLY A 292 9.01 -17.45 -2.51
C GLY A 292 8.62 -17.37 -3.99
N MET A 293 7.58 -16.63 -4.34
CA MET A 293 7.25 -16.28 -5.72
C MET A 293 7.92 -14.94 -6.08
N PRO A 294 8.61 -14.85 -7.22
CA PRO A 294 9.04 -13.55 -7.74
C PRO A 294 7.83 -12.67 -8.06
N ARG A 295 7.95 -11.35 -7.86
CA ARG A 295 6.90 -10.34 -8.09
C ARG A 295 6.12 -10.55 -9.38
N GLU A 296 6.83 -10.77 -10.48
CA GLU A 296 6.22 -10.91 -11.82
C GLU A 296 5.27 -12.10 -11.94
N ASN A 297 5.49 -13.13 -11.12
CA ASN A 297 4.71 -14.36 -11.09
C ASN A 297 3.96 -14.55 -9.75
N TYR A 298 3.81 -13.47 -8.97
CA TYR A 298 3.12 -13.55 -7.70
C TYR A 298 1.62 -13.82 -7.89
N ASP A 299 1.15 -14.92 -7.32
CA ASP A 299 -0.25 -15.30 -7.25
C ASP A 299 -0.73 -15.19 -5.80
N ALA A 300 -1.47 -14.12 -5.51
CA ALA A 300 -2.01 -13.85 -4.17
C ALA A 300 -2.95 -14.95 -3.67
N GLN A 301 -3.69 -15.61 -4.58
CA GLN A 301 -4.59 -16.68 -4.19
C GLN A 301 -3.78 -17.90 -3.74
N LEU A 302 -2.81 -18.34 -4.55
CA LEU A 302 -1.95 -19.46 -4.18
C LEU A 302 -1.13 -19.16 -2.92
N ALA A 303 -0.56 -17.96 -2.80
CA ALA A 303 0.23 -17.55 -1.64
C ALA A 303 -0.57 -17.61 -0.33
N SER A 304 -1.88 -17.31 -0.36
CA SER A 304 -2.74 -17.33 0.82
C SER A 304 -2.95 -18.72 1.44
N HIS A 305 -2.74 -19.79 0.66
CA HIS A 305 -2.93 -21.17 1.11
C HIS A 305 -1.73 -22.07 0.80
N ARG A 306 -0.52 -21.50 0.63
CA ARG A 306 0.72 -22.26 0.44
C ARG A 306 1.69 -21.98 1.58
N GLU A 307 2.48 -22.98 1.94
CA GLU A 307 3.63 -22.78 2.82
C GLU A 307 4.65 -21.80 2.21
N GLY A 308 5.27 -20.98 3.05
CA GLY A 308 6.21 -19.94 2.68
C GLY A 308 7.45 -19.93 3.57
N LEU A 309 8.18 -18.81 3.54
CA LEU A 309 9.49 -18.63 4.17
C LEU A 309 9.50 -19.07 5.65
N LEU A 310 8.48 -18.67 6.40
CA LEU A 310 8.37 -18.95 7.83
C LEU A 310 8.11 -20.43 8.10
N ASP A 311 7.30 -21.09 7.27
CA ASP A 311 7.03 -22.52 7.39
C ASP A 311 8.28 -23.35 7.09
N LEU A 312 9.04 -22.98 6.05
CA LEU A 312 10.29 -23.67 5.70
C LEU A 312 11.35 -23.48 6.78
N ALA A 313 11.48 -22.28 7.36
CA ALA A 313 12.38 -22.05 8.48
C ALA A 313 11.99 -22.91 9.69
N GLN A 314 10.70 -22.95 10.04
CA GLN A 314 10.18 -23.79 11.13
C GLN A 314 10.42 -25.28 10.87
N ARG A 315 10.13 -25.76 9.65
CA ARG A 315 10.38 -27.14 9.20
C ARG A 315 11.85 -27.53 9.32
N ALA A 316 12.75 -26.60 8.97
CA ALA A 316 14.18 -26.83 9.06
C ALA A 316 14.72 -26.88 10.50
N GLY A 317 13.92 -26.52 11.50
CA GLY A 317 14.27 -26.60 12.93
C GLY A 317 14.40 -25.26 13.65
N TYR A 318 14.02 -24.14 13.01
CA TYR A 318 13.99 -22.84 13.69
C TYR A 318 12.75 -22.69 14.57
N LYS A 319 12.91 -22.07 15.73
CA LYS A 319 11.78 -21.46 16.44
C LYS A 319 11.46 -20.12 15.76
N VAL A 320 10.30 -20.05 15.11
CA VAL A 320 9.86 -18.87 14.36
C VAL A 320 8.79 -18.11 15.14
N THR A 321 9.01 -16.81 15.33
CA THR A 321 8.13 -15.95 16.11
C THR A 321 7.85 -14.64 15.39
N TRP A 322 6.59 -14.20 15.36
CA TRP A 322 6.16 -12.91 14.85
C TRP A 322 5.72 -11.99 16.00
N ILE A 323 6.23 -10.76 16.03
CA ILE A 323 5.82 -9.70 16.95
C ILE A 323 5.31 -8.53 16.11
N ASP A 324 4.03 -8.18 16.28
CA ASP A 324 3.35 -7.23 15.43
C ASP A 324 3.06 -5.92 16.15
N ASN A 325 3.34 -4.79 15.49
CA ASN A 325 2.91 -3.44 15.89
C ASN A 325 2.20 -2.72 14.73
N ASN A 326 1.69 -3.46 13.73
CA ASN A 326 1.02 -2.90 12.56
C ASN A 326 -0.42 -3.46 12.50
N SER A 327 -1.11 -3.37 11.36
CA SER A 327 -2.44 -3.94 11.14
C SER A 327 -2.42 -5.46 10.91
N GLY A 328 -1.46 -6.17 11.50
CA GLY A 328 -1.28 -7.62 11.38
C GLY A 328 -0.45 -8.09 10.19
N CYS A 329 -0.12 -9.39 10.21
CA CYS A 329 0.83 -10.05 9.30
C CYS A 329 0.26 -10.51 7.95
N LYS A 330 -0.99 -10.13 7.62
CA LYS A 330 -1.65 -10.43 6.34
C LYS A 330 -1.65 -11.93 5.97
N GLY A 331 -1.79 -12.80 6.97
CA GLY A 331 -1.86 -14.26 6.83
C GLY A 331 -0.50 -14.99 6.82
N VAL A 332 0.62 -14.26 6.73
CA VAL A 332 1.97 -14.85 6.68
C VAL A 332 2.35 -15.56 7.98
N CYS A 333 1.87 -15.06 9.12
CA CYS A 333 2.21 -15.56 10.44
C CYS A 333 1.19 -16.54 11.04
N ASP A 334 0.19 -16.97 10.28
CA ASP A 334 -0.93 -17.80 10.78
C ASP A 334 -0.49 -19.17 11.31
N ARG A 335 0.69 -19.66 10.88
CA ARG A 335 1.21 -21.00 11.18
C ARG A 335 2.49 -21.01 12.02
N VAL A 336 2.86 -19.85 12.57
CA VAL A 336 4.02 -19.70 13.47
C VAL A 336 3.62 -19.04 14.78
N GLU A 337 4.53 -19.00 15.75
CA GLU A 337 4.25 -18.37 17.04
C GLU A 337 4.02 -16.86 16.88
N GLN A 338 2.87 -16.37 17.35
CA GLN A 338 2.59 -14.95 17.44
C GLN A 338 2.78 -14.51 18.89
N TYR A 339 3.81 -13.71 19.15
CA TYR A 339 4.11 -13.25 20.50
C TYR A 339 3.15 -12.13 20.90
N THR A 340 2.37 -12.39 21.95
CA THR A 340 1.48 -11.37 22.52
C THR A 340 2.29 -10.44 23.41
N ILE A 341 2.33 -9.15 23.05
CA ILE A 341 3.08 -8.14 23.80
C ILE A 341 2.47 -7.99 25.21
N PRO A 342 3.26 -8.11 26.29
CA PRO A 342 2.75 -7.97 27.66
C PRO A 342 2.12 -6.61 27.95
N GLU A 343 1.05 -6.60 28.76
CA GLU A 343 0.32 -5.37 29.16
C GLU A 343 1.22 -4.26 29.75
N PRO A 344 2.25 -4.53 30.57
CA PRO A 344 3.14 -3.46 31.07
C PRO A 344 3.92 -2.75 29.95
N ILE A 345 4.26 -3.47 28.87
CA ILE A 345 4.94 -2.90 27.71
C ILE A 345 3.94 -2.09 26.88
N GLN A 346 2.72 -2.60 26.68
CA GLN A 346 1.65 -1.86 26.00
C GLN A 346 1.33 -0.55 26.72
N LYS A 347 1.16 -0.57 28.05
CA LYS A 347 0.89 0.64 28.86
C LYS A 347 1.97 1.71 28.75
N LYS A 348 3.21 1.31 28.45
CA LYS A 348 4.34 2.22 28.33
C LYS A 348 4.38 2.91 26.97
N TRP A 349 4.02 2.20 25.90
CA TRP A 349 4.27 2.63 24.52
C TRP A 349 3.01 2.91 23.71
N CYS A 350 1.84 2.46 24.18
CA CYS A 350 0.57 2.68 23.53
C CYS A 350 -0.19 3.84 24.16
N SER A 351 -0.81 4.66 23.32
CA SER A 351 -1.74 5.70 23.74
C SER A 351 -3.12 5.10 24.07
N ALA A 352 -3.98 5.90 24.71
CA ALA A 352 -5.31 5.47 25.14
C ALA A 352 -6.24 5.08 23.97
N ASP A 353 -5.94 5.52 22.76
CA ASP A 353 -6.62 5.14 21.53
C ASP A 353 -6.06 3.87 20.87
N GLY A 354 -5.04 3.23 21.45
CA GLY A 354 -4.53 1.92 21.04
C GLY A 354 -3.43 1.96 19.99
N GLU A 355 -2.97 3.14 19.55
CA GLU A 355 -1.77 3.27 18.72
C GLU A 355 -0.51 3.18 19.58
N CYS A 356 0.53 2.51 19.09
CA CYS A 356 1.77 2.34 19.83
C CYS A 356 2.99 2.81 19.05
N THR A 357 3.97 3.40 19.74
CA THR A 357 5.26 3.74 19.13
C THR A 357 6.13 2.49 18.96
N ASP A 358 6.93 2.42 17.88
CA ASP A 358 7.70 1.21 17.55
C ASP A 358 8.78 0.80 18.57
N GLU A 359 9.08 1.63 19.59
CA GLU A 359 9.91 1.22 20.73
C GLU A 359 9.28 0.05 21.51
N ILE A 360 7.97 -0.16 21.35
CA ILE A 360 7.26 -1.34 21.83
C ILE A 360 7.91 -2.63 21.32
N LEU A 361 8.41 -2.66 20.08
CA LEU A 361 9.06 -3.82 19.48
C LEU A 361 10.44 -4.07 20.09
N VAL A 362 11.15 -3.02 20.50
CA VAL A 362 12.45 -3.12 21.18
C VAL A 362 12.28 -3.79 22.54
N ASP A 363 11.34 -3.30 23.34
CA ASP A 363 11.07 -3.87 24.67
C ASP A 363 10.42 -5.25 24.56
N SER A 364 9.61 -5.50 23.53
CA SER A 364 9.04 -6.82 23.25
C SER A 364 10.12 -7.84 22.86
N LEU A 365 11.10 -7.46 22.04
CA LEU A 365 12.24 -8.32 21.70
C LEU A 365 13.04 -8.68 22.95
N LYS A 366 13.35 -7.71 23.81
CA LYS A 366 14.03 -7.98 25.10
C LYS A 366 13.23 -8.92 25.98
N SER A 367 11.93 -8.67 26.12
CA SER A 367 11.02 -9.50 26.90
C SER A 367 10.96 -10.92 26.38
N TYR A 368 10.80 -11.10 25.07
CA TYR A 368 10.79 -12.41 24.43
C TYR A 368 12.12 -13.13 24.63
N MET A 369 13.25 -12.45 24.38
CA MET A 369 14.58 -13.05 24.56
C MET A 369 14.86 -13.47 26.00
N ALA A 370 14.31 -12.78 26.99
CA ALA A 370 14.42 -13.17 28.40
C ALA A 370 13.65 -14.44 28.76
N THR A 371 12.71 -14.89 27.91
CA THR A 371 12.00 -16.18 28.10
C THR A 371 12.81 -17.38 27.62
N ILE A 372 13.91 -17.14 26.90
CA ILE A 372 14.77 -18.20 26.34
C ILE A 372 15.65 -18.75 27.47
N ALA A 373 15.55 -20.04 27.73
CA ALA A 373 16.40 -20.70 28.71
C ALA A 373 17.88 -20.63 28.29
N THR A 374 18.80 -20.52 29.24
CA THR A 374 20.23 -20.32 28.98
C THR A 374 20.91 -21.51 28.28
N ASP A 375 20.33 -22.70 28.45
CA ASP A 375 20.74 -23.96 27.83
C ASP A 375 20.02 -24.26 26.50
N ASP A 376 19.01 -23.46 26.12
CA ASP A 376 18.31 -23.62 24.85
C ASP A 376 19.24 -23.26 23.67
N LYS A 377 19.49 -24.25 22.81
CA LYS A 377 20.31 -24.13 21.60
C LYS A 377 19.50 -24.13 20.31
N THR A 378 18.18 -23.97 20.40
CA THR A 378 17.32 -23.90 19.22
C THR A 378 17.59 -22.60 18.46
N PRO A 379 17.90 -22.65 17.14
CA PRO A 379 18.08 -21.45 16.35
C PRO A 379 16.74 -20.72 16.15
N ARG A 380 16.78 -19.40 15.97
CA ARG A 380 15.57 -18.55 16.03
C ARG A 380 15.47 -17.58 14.85
N LEU A 381 14.25 -17.44 14.34
CA LEU A 381 13.88 -16.41 13.38
C LEU A 381 12.76 -15.58 14.01
N ILE A 382 13.05 -14.33 14.32
CA ILE A 382 12.10 -13.41 14.95
C ILE A 382 11.74 -12.34 13.94
N VAL A 383 10.48 -12.24 13.58
CA VAL A 383 9.96 -11.17 12.72
C VAL A 383 9.35 -10.08 13.58
N LEU A 384 9.78 -8.83 13.35
CA LEU A 384 9.23 -7.63 13.98
C LEU A 384 8.57 -6.78 12.89
N HIS A 385 7.28 -6.51 13.03
CA HIS A 385 6.51 -5.76 12.03
C HIS A 385 6.18 -4.36 12.55
N GLN A 386 6.77 -3.34 11.95
CA GLN A 386 6.72 -1.96 12.41
C GLN A 386 5.47 -1.24 11.90
N MET A 387 5.05 -0.22 12.65
CA MET A 387 4.16 0.84 12.14
C MET A 387 4.92 1.82 11.24
N GLY A 388 6.23 1.99 11.47
CA GLY A 388 7.15 2.68 10.58
C GLY A 388 6.69 4.10 10.23
N SER A 389 6.64 4.38 8.93
CA SER A 389 6.29 5.69 8.37
C SER A 389 4.83 5.78 7.91
N HIS A 390 3.95 4.91 8.39
CA HIS A 390 2.56 4.81 7.92
C HIS A 390 1.80 6.16 7.98
N GLY A 391 1.26 6.59 6.83
CA GLY A 391 0.45 7.79 6.68
C GLY A 391 -1.06 7.58 6.94
N PRO A 392 -1.90 8.62 6.80
CA PRO A 392 -1.54 10.03 6.60
C PRO A 392 -1.06 10.73 7.89
N ALA A 393 -1.21 10.11 9.07
CA ALA A 393 -0.88 10.72 10.35
C ALA A 393 0.62 10.62 10.71
N TYR A 394 1.52 11.00 9.78
CA TYR A 394 2.97 10.87 9.95
C TYR A 394 3.50 11.53 11.23
N TYR A 395 2.88 12.63 11.68
CA TYR A 395 3.24 13.34 12.91
C TYR A 395 3.08 12.50 14.19
N LYS A 396 2.32 11.41 14.14
CA LYS A 396 2.19 10.45 15.24
C LYS A 396 3.24 9.34 15.20
N ARG A 397 4.02 9.24 14.12
CA ARG A 397 5.00 8.16 13.89
C ARG A 397 6.39 8.48 14.47
N SER A 398 6.49 9.55 15.24
CA SER A 398 7.71 9.96 15.95
C SER A 398 7.36 10.70 17.24
N THR A 399 8.32 10.78 18.16
CA THR A 399 8.18 11.56 19.39
C THR A 399 8.97 12.88 19.29
N PRO A 400 8.67 13.91 20.11
CA PRO A 400 9.27 15.25 19.98
C PRO A 400 10.81 15.28 19.92
N LYS A 401 11.49 14.34 20.57
CA LYS A 401 12.96 14.22 20.52
C LYS A 401 13.49 13.91 19.11
N PHE A 402 12.67 13.27 18.28
CA PHE A 402 12.99 12.85 16.92
C PHE A 402 12.30 13.74 15.87
N HIS A 403 12.03 15.01 16.20
CA HIS A 403 11.48 16.01 15.27
C HIS A 403 12.52 17.07 14.84
N PRO A 404 13.70 16.69 14.30
CA PRO A 404 14.73 17.67 13.94
C PRO A 404 14.32 18.58 12.77
N PHE A 405 13.36 18.17 11.94
CA PHE A 405 12.93 18.94 10.78
C PHE A 405 11.61 19.67 11.05
N GLN A 406 11.61 20.99 10.84
CA GLN A 406 10.50 21.90 11.07
C GLN A 406 10.37 22.88 9.90
N PRO A 407 9.17 23.43 9.62
CA PRO A 407 7.89 23.14 10.28
C PRO A 407 7.34 21.75 9.90
N MET A 408 6.50 21.16 10.76
CA MET A 408 5.81 19.88 10.52
C MET A 408 4.37 20.06 10.02
N CYS A 409 3.85 19.01 9.38
CA CYS A 409 2.42 18.79 9.12
C CYS A 409 1.81 17.95 10.25
N GLU A 410 1.09 18.59 11.18
CA GLU A 410 0.48 17.96 12.36
C GLU A 410 -1.01 17.67 12.16
N THR A 411 -1.36 17.11 11.01
CA THR A 411 -2.73 16.73 10.68
C THR A 411 -2.75 15.56 9.71
N ASN A 412 -3.81 14.76 9.74
CA ASN A 412 -4.07 13.73 8.73
C ASN A 412 -4.67 14.31 7.43
N ALA A 413 -5.10 15.57 7.42
CA ALA A 413 -5.47 16.28 6.19
C ALA A 413 -4.21 16.81 5.47
N ILE A 414 -3.28 15.91 5.17
CA ILE A 414 -1.93 16.18 4.66
C ILE A 414 -1.89 17.05 3.40
N GLN A 415 -2.94 17.02 2.59
CA GLN A 415 -3.14 17.84 1.40
C GLN A 415 -3.38 19.33 1.71
N ALA A 416 -3.57 19.71 2.97
CA ALA A 416 -3.67 21.09 3.42
C ALA A 416 -2.31 21.66 3.89
N CYS A 417 -1.31 20.80 4.07
CA CYS A 417 0.03 21.20 4.45
C CYS A 417 0.86 21.59 3.21
N THR A 418 1.90 22.39 3.42
CA THR A 418 2.90 22.59 2.37
C THR A 418 3.67 21.28 2.12
N SER A 419 4.24 21.14 0.92
CA SER A 419 5.09 19.99 0.59
C SER A 419 6.27 19.86 1.58
N GLU A 420 6.85 20.98 2.01
CA GLU A 420 7.91 20.99 3.02
C GLU A 420 7.43 20.49 4.38
N GLN A 421 6.28 20.96 4.87
CA GLN A 421 5.72 20.50 6.15
C GLN A 421 5.45 19.00 6.15
N LEU A 422 4.85 18.49 5.07
CA LEU A 422 4.56 17.08 4.92
C LEU A 422 5.85 16.25 4.86
N LYS A 423 6.81 16.67 4.03
CA LYS A 423 8.11 16.01 3.90
C LYS A 423 8.90 16.03 5.22
N ASN A 424 8.82 17.11 5.99
CA ASN A 424 9.43 17.18 7.33
C ASN A 424 8.79 16.20 8.31
N SER A 425 7.46 16.12 8.40
CA SER A 425 6.78 15.12 9.24
C SER A 425 7.16 13.70 8.84
N TYR A 426 7.18 13.42 7.54
CA TYR A 426 7.59 12.12 7.01
C TYR A 426 9.06 11.81 7.34
N ASP A 427 10.00 12.73 7.07
CA ASP A 427 11.42 12.54 7.35
C ASP A 427 11.70 12.36 8.86
N ASN A 428 10.92 12.99 9.74
CA ASN A 428 11.00 12.79 11.19
C ASN A 428 10.58 11.35 11.60
N SER A 429 9.61 10.75 10.91
CA SER A 429 9.29 9.31 11.10
C SER A 429 10.44 8.39 10.68
N ILE A 430 11.25 8.80 9.68
CA ILE A 430 12.44 8.06 9.26
C ILE A 430 13.56 8.19 10.31
N VAL A 431 13.74 9.37 10.92
CA VAL A 431 14.66 9.58 12.05
C VAL A 431 14.26 8.71 13.24
N TYR A 432 12.96 8.58 13.49
CA TYR A 432 12.45 7.71 14.54
C TYR A 432 12.65 6.22 14.21
N THR A 433 12.43 5.82 12.95
CA THR A 433 12.75 4.47 12.47
C THR A 433 14.24 4.16 12.64
N ASP A 434 15.14 5.08 12.27
CA ASP A 434 16.59 4.96 12.51
C ASP A 434 16.92 4.66 13.97
N HIS A 435 16.29 5.38 14.90
CA HIS A 435 16.45 5.15 16.34
C HIS A 435 16.02 3.74 16.76
N VAL A 436 14.83 3.30 16.34
CA VAL A 436 14.29 1.98 16.70
C VAL A 436 15.19 0.87 16.15
N LEU A 437 15.59 0.94 14.88
CA LEU A 437 16.47 -0.06 14.26
C LEU A 437 17.85 -0.11 14.95
N SER A 438 18.41 1.05 15.29
CA SER A 438 19.64 1.18 16.08
C SER A 438 19.52 0.51 17.45
N GLN A 439 18.40 0.71 18.17
CA GLN A 439 18.14 0.05 19.45
C GLN A 439 18.00 -1.47 19.33
N LEU A 440 17.32 -1.97 18.28
CA LEU A 440 17.21 -3.40 18.02
C LEU A 440 18.58 -4.05 17.78
N ILE A 441 19.42 -3.42 16.97
CA ILE A 441 20.81 -3.86 16.78
C ILE A 441 21.58 -3.81 18.11
N GLY A 442 21.34 -2.79 18.94
CA GLY A 442 21.90 -2.69 20.29
C GLY A 442 21.56 -3.88 21.19
N VAL A 443 20.30 -4.34 21.17
CA VAL A 443 19.85 -5.55 21.90
C VAL A 443 20.59 -6.79 21.39
N LEU A 444 20.68 -6.96 20.07
CA LEU A 444 21.35 -8.11 19.45
C LEU A 444 22.85 -8.15 19.71
N LYS A 445 23.50 -6.99 19.78
CA LYS A 445 24.93 -6.85 20.06
C LYS A 445 25.29 -7.28 21.49
N GLN A 446 24.38 -7.15 22.44
CA GLN A 446 24.60 -7.56 23.83
C GLN A 446 24.43 -9.07 24.05
N ASN A 447 23.87 -9.80 23.08
CA ASN A 447 23.64 -11.22 23.20
C ASN A 447 24.95 -12.03 23.02
N GLN A 448 25.24 -12.92 23.97
CA GLN A 448 26.43 -13.80 23.95
C GLN A 448 26.08 -15.28 23.72
N SER A 449 24.79 -15.62 23.66
CA SER A 449 24.29 -16.99 23.53
C SER A 449 24.02 -17.40 22.09
N PHE A 450 23.92 -16.43 21.18
CA PHE A 450 23.59 -16.63 19.78
C PHE A 450 24.57 -15.91 18.85
N GLU A 451 24.74 -16.45 17.65
CA GLU A 451 25.18 -15.68 16.50
C GLU A 451 24.00 -14.83 16.02
N THR A 452 24.00 -13.55 16.37
CA THR A 452 22.91 -12.65 16.02
C THR A 452 23.11 -12.01 14.64
N GLY A 453 22.01 -11.95 13.90
CA GLY A 453 21.87 -11.24 12.62
C GLY A 453 20.60 -10.40 12.62
N PHE A 454 20.61 -9.36 11.79
CA PHE A 454 19.53 -8.40 11.64
C PHE A 454 19.36 -8.08 10.16
N TRP A 455 18.12 -8.08 9.69
CA TRP A 455 17.76 -7.65 8.34
C TRP A 455 16.50 -6.77 8.42
N TYR A 456 16.61 -5.53 7.98
CA TYR A 456 15.49 -4.62 7.79
C TYR A 456 15.21 -4.41 6.29
N LEU A 457 13.94 -4.41 5.91
CA LEU A 457 13.46 -3.93 4.62
C LEU A 457 12.05 -3.35 4.77
N SER A 458 11.76 -2.22 4.10
CA SER A 458 10.39 -1.71 4.04
C SER A 458 9.55 -2.56 3.11
N ASP A 459 8.27 -2.70 3.42
CA ASP A 459 7.29 -3.40 2.60
C ASP A 459 6.98 -2.65 1.29
N HIS A 460 6.88 -1.33 1.32
CA HIS A 460 6.82 -0.40 0.20
C HIS A 460 7.28 1.00 0.63
N GLY A 461 7.29 1.95 -0.31
CA GLY A 461 7.56 3.37 -0.05
C GLY A 461 6.28 4.23 -0.01
N GLU A 462 6.41 5.55 -0.13
CA GLU A 462 5.32 6.52 0.06
C GLU A 462 5.42 7.74 -0.86
N SER A 463 4.29 8.16 -1.42
CA SER A 463 4.18 9.48 -2.07
C SER A 463 3.81 10.56 -1.07
N THR A 464 4.56 11.66 -1.10
CA THR A 464 4.45 12.82 -0.19
C THR A 464 4.01 14.09 -0.93
N GLY A 465 3.21 13.94 -1.99
CA GLY A 465 2.65 15.03 -2.80
C GLY A 465 3.27 15.20 -4.18
N GLU A 466 4.26 14.39 -4.55
CA GLU A 466 4.87 14.43 -5.88
C GLU A 466 3.81 14.20 -6.95
N HIS A 467 3.74 15.08 -7.96
CA HIS A 467 2.72 15.05 -9.01
C HIS A 467 1.26 15.02 -8.51
N GLY A 468 1.01 15.47 -7.28
CA GLY A 468 -0.31 15.43 -6.64
C GLY A 468 -0.73 14.06 -6.12
N LEU A 469 0.19 13.09 -6.07
CA LEU A 469 -0.01 11.79 -5.45
C LEU A 469 0.40 11.83 -3.99
N TYR A 470 -0.45 11.26 -3.14
CA TYR A 470 -0.20 11.08 -1.72
C TYR A 470 -0.44 9.62 -1.35
N LEU A 471 0.15 9.19 -0.24
CA LEU A 471 0.07 7.81 0.25
C LEU A 471 0.65 6.82 -0.78
N HIS A 472 0.15 5.60 -0.74
CA HIS A 472 0.62 4.46 -1.52
C HIS A 472 -0.55 3.66 -2.12
N GLY A 473 -0.23 2.49 -2.67
CA GLY A 473 -1.19 1.61 -3.33
C GLY A 473 -1.50 1.98 -4.78
N SER A 474 -0.62 2.73 -5.44
CA SER A 474 -0.71 2.94 -6.89
C SER A 474 -0.53 1.61 -7.62
N PRO A 475 -1.18 1.38 -8.77
CA PRO A 475 -0.91 0.18 -9.56
C PRO A 475 0.58 0.09 -9.90
N TYR A 476 1.23 -1.03 -9.54
CA TYR A 476 2.69 -1.16 -9.58
C TYR A 476 3.32 -0.72 -10.91
N ALA A 477 2.69 -1.06 -12.05
CA ALA A 477 3.18 -0.73 -13.39
C ALA A 477 3.36 0.77 -13.69
N ILE A 478 2.71 1.63 -12.91
CA ILE A 478 2.79 3.09 -13.02
C ILE A 478 3.13 3.77 -11.70
N ALA A 479 3.46 2.97 -10.68
CA ALA A 479 3.79 3.50 -9.37
C ALA A 479 5.09 4.31 -9.47
N PRO A 480 5.15 5.50 -8.88
CA PRO A 480 6.37 6.29 -8.87
C PRO A 480 7.44 5.58 -8.03
N SER A 481 8.71 5.86 -8.29
CA SER A 481 9.83 5.24 -7.55
C SER A 481 9.69 5.45 -6.03
N GLN A 482 9.06 6.55 -5.60
CA GLN A 482 8.79 6.81 -4.19
C GLN A 482 7.96 5.72 -3.52
N GLN A 483 7.13 4.97 -4.25
CA GLN A 483 6.31 3.86 -3.71
C GLN A 483 6.96 2.48 -3.86
N THR A 484 7.91 2.32 -4.78
CA THR A 484 8.52 1.01 -5.11
C THR A 484 9.97 0.85 -4.67
N HIS A 485 10.73 1.94 -4.55
CA HIS A 485 12.14 1.93 -4.15
C HIS A 485 12.23 2.04 -2.64
N VAL A 486 12.62 0.95 -1.98
CA VAL A 486 12.59 0.76 -0.53
C VAL A 486 13.99 0.66 0.08
N PRO A 487 14.19 1.08 1.34
CA PRO A 487 15.44 0.88 2.06
C PRO A 487 15.58 -0.59 2.46
N MET A 488 16.80 -1.11 2.40
CA MET A 488 17.16 -2.42 2.92
C MET A 488 18.53 -2.38 3.60
N LEU A 489 18.59 -2.92 4.82
CA LEU A 489 19.77 -2.91 5.67
C LEU A 489 20.00 -4.29 6.26
N MET A 490 21.26 -4.70 6.36
CA MET A 490 21.65 -5.87 7.16
C MET A 490 22.71 -5.51 8.18
N TRP A 491 22.70 -6.20 9.31
CA TRP A 491 23.74 -6.13 10.32
C TRP A 491 24.00 -7.53 10.89
N PHE A 492 25.25 -7.80 11.25
CA PHE A 492 25.67 -9.09 11.79
C PHE A 492 26.58 -8.87 12.99
N SER A 493 26.42 -9.69 14.03
CA SER A 493 27.32 -9.70 15.18
C SER A 493 28.75 -10.09 14.79
N GLU A 494 29.73 -9.71 15.62
CA GLU A 494 31.13 -10.11 15.38
C GLU A 494 31.30 -11.63 15.30
N THR A 495 30.52 -12.38 16.09
CA THR A 495 30.52 -13.85 16.06
C THR A 495 30.03 -14.37 14.71
N TRP A 496 28.90 -13.86 14.19
CA TRP A 496 28.41 -14.25 12.88
C TRP A 496 29.44 -13.93 11.78
N GLN A 497 30.04 -12.73 11.83
CA GLN A 497 31.03 -12.31 10.84
C GLN A 497 32.29 -13.20 10.84
N LYS A 498 32.80 -13.56 12.02
CA LYS A 498 33.98 -14.44 12.16
C LYS A 498 33.72 -15.84 11.62
N GLN A 499 32.51 -16.36 11.82
CA GLN A 499 32.18 -17.72 11.42
C GLN A 499 31.73 -17.84 9.96
N ASN A 500 31.16 -16.77 9.40
CA ASN A 500 30.60 -16.73 8.05
C ASN A 500 31.22 -15.61 7.18
N PRO A 501 32.56 -15.45 7.13
CA PRO A 501 33.20 -14.30 6.48
C PRO A 501 32.90 -14.21 4.98
N GLN A 502 32.68 -15.36 4.31
CA GLN A 502 32.31 -15.39 2.90
C GLN A 502 30.93 -14.79 2.64
N GLN A 503 29.97 -15.00 3.54
CA GLN A 503 28.63 -14.38 3.43
C GLN A 503 28.75 -12.87 3.51
N ILE A 504 29.50 -12.37 4.50
CA ILE A 504 29.69 -10.93 4.73
C ILE A 504 30.40 -10.26 3.55
N ALA A 505 31.47 -10.89 3.04
CA ALA A 505 32.18 -10.39 1.86
C ALA A 505 31.27 -10.34 0.63
N CYS A 506 30.45 -11.37 0.42
CA CYS A 506 29.53 -11.43 -0.70
C CYS A 506 28.45 -10.34 -0.63
N LEU A 507 27.78 -10.19 0.50
CA LEU A 507 26.76 -9.15 0.70
C LEU A 507 27.37 -7.75 0.57
N GLY A 508 28.60 -7.57 1.06
CA GLY A 508 29.34 -6.30 0.95
C GLY A 508 29.62 -5.86 -0.49
N GLN A 509 29.73 -6.79 -1.45
CA GLN A 509 29.93 -6.49 -2.87
C GLN A 509 28.63 -6.07 -3.59
N GLN A 510 27.47 -6.26 -2.97
CA GLN A 510 26.16 -6.06 -3.59
C GLN A 510 25.46 -4.77 -3.18
N LYS A 511 26.12 -3.89 -2.41
CA LYS A 511 25.52 -2.65 -1.86
C LYS A 511 24.87 -1.74 -2.92
N SER A 512 25.38 -1.78 -4.15
CA SER A 512 24.88 -0.98 -5.28
C SER A 512 24.24 -1.81 -6.40
N GLN A 513 24.01 -3.10 -6.19
CA GLN A 513 23.34 -3.96 -7.16
C GLN A 513 21.83 -3.76 -7.10
N GLU A 514 21.16 -3.91 -8.23
CA GLU A 514 19.70 -3.92 -8.29
C GLU A 514 19.18 -5.19 -7.63
N LEU A 515 18.48 -5.00 -6.51
CA LEU A 515 17.87 -6.06 -5.72
C LEU A 515 16.36 -5.79 -5.59
N SER A 516 15.65 -6.75 -5.04
CA SER A 516 14.22 -6.65 -4.78
C SER A 516 13.81 -7.51 -3.59
N GLN A 517 12.58 -7.36 -3.15
CA GLN A 517 11.96 -8.27 -2.18
C GLN A 517 11.92 -9.74 -2.65
N ASP A 518 12.12 -10.04 -3.94
CA ASP A 518 12.26 -11.41 -4.45
C ASP A 518 13.49 -12.11 -3.85
N HIS A 519 14.48 -11.34 -3.40
CA HIS A 519 15.70 -11.84 -2.79
C HIS A 519 15.52 -12.27 -1.34
N LEU A 520 14.44 -11.83 -0.66
CA LEU A 520 14.21 -12.11 0.76
C LEU A 520 14.12 -13.62 1.02
N PHE A 521 13.20 -14.30 0.35
CA PHE A 521 12.94 -15.72 0.57
C PHE A 521 14.19 -16.60 0.41
N PRO A 522 14.87 -16.64 -0.76
CA PRO A 522 16.01 -17.53 -0.96
C PRO A 522 17.23 -17.14 -0.12
N SER A 523 17.49 -15.84 0.04
CA SER A 523 18.69 -15.36 0.74
C SER A 523 18.56 -15.52 2.25
N LEU A 524 17.36 -15.33 2.82
CA LEU A 524 17.15 -15.53 4.25
C LEU A 524 17.35 -17.00 4.61
N LEU A 525 16.72 -17.94 3.89
CA LEU A 525 16.92 -19.38 4.11
C LEU A 525 18.40 -19.76 4.01
N SER A 526 19.11 -19.20 3.03
CA SER A 526 20.55 -19.47 2.86
C SER A 526 21.41 -18.85 3.98
N LEU A 527 21.07 -17.65 4.47
CA LEU A 527 21.71 -17.04 5.64
C LEU A 527 21.50 -17.89 6.89
N LEU A 528 20.31 -18.45 7.05
CA LEU A 528 19.98 -19.39 8.12
C LEU A 528 20.73 -20.74 7.97
N GLY A 529 21.22 -21.08 6.77
CA GLY A 529 21.87 -22.37 6.52
C GLY A 529 20.86 -23.49 6.26
N VAL A 530 19.64 -23.11 5.86
CA VAL A 530 18.60 -24.02 5.39
C VAL A 530 18.90 -24.40 3.94
N LYS A 531 18.77 -25.69 3.62
CA LYS A 531 18.82 -26.20 2.25
C LYS A 531 17.45 -26.74 1.87
N SER A 532 17.01 -26.38 0.67
CA SER A 532 15.82 -26.92 0.01
C SER A 532 15.96 -26.71 -1.50
N THR A 533 15.38 -27.60 -2.28
CA THR A 533 15.26 -27.54 -3.73
C THR A 533 14.43 -26.35 -4.23
N VAL A 534 13.61 -25.73 -3.37
CA VAL A 534 12.81 -24.55 -3.73
C VAL A 534 13.53 -23.21 -3.58
N ILE A 535 14.77 -23.22 -3.06
CA ILE A 535 15.59 -22.00 -2.95
C ILE A 535 16.07 -21.63 -4.36
N ASP A 536 15.54 -20.54 -4.90
CA ASP A 536 15.95 -20.02 -6.20
C ASP A 536 17.35 -19.39 -6.14
N SER A 537 18.32 -20.04 -6.78
CA SER A 537 19.70 -19.58 -6.90
C SER A 537 19.82 -18.20 -7.55
N LYS A 538 18.91 -17.87 -8.49
CA LYS A 538 18.95 -16.61 -9.24
C LYS A 538 18.65 -15.40 -8.36
N ASN A 539 17.81 -15.55 -7.34
CA ASN A 539 17.47 -14.48 -6.40
C ASN A 539 18.20 -14.65 -5.05
N ASN A 540 19.04 -15.67 -4.90
CA ASN A 540 19.83 -15.90 -3.69
C ASN A 540 21.08 -15.01 -3.67
N MET A 541 21.07 -13.95 -2.87
CA MET A 541 22.18 -13.00 -2.74
C MET A 541 23.51 -13.68 -2.37
N LEU A 542 23.49 -14.84 -1.70
CA LEU A 542 24.72 -15.54 -1.30
C LEU A 542 25.37 -16.36 -2.43
N GLU A 543 24.66 -16.63 -3.52
CA GLU A 543 25.19 -17.40 -4.65
C GLU A 543 25.80 -16.51 -5.75
N HIS A 544 25.41 -15.24 -5.82
CA HIS A 544 25.89 -14.28 -6.82
C HIS A 544 27.41 -14.03 -6.77
N CYS A 545 28.03 -14.18 -5.61
CA CYS A 545 29.47 -13.94 -5.45
C CYS A 545 30.32 -15.21 -5.60
N THR A 546 29.70 -16.37 -5.81
CA THR A 546 30.44 -17.61 -6.09
C THR A 546 30.85 -17.73 -7.56
N ALA A 547 30.26 -16.91 -8.45
CA ALA A 547 30.49 -16.96 -9.90
C ALA A 547 31.82 -16.33 -10.37
N THR A 548 32.55 -15.58 -9.53
CA THR A 548 33.81 -14.92 -9.92
C THR A 548 35.07 -15.82 -9.84
N LYS A 549 34.90 -17.14 -9.97
CA LYS A 549 36.01 -18.11 -10.09
C LYS A 549 35.96 -19.00 -11.33
N ALA A 550 35.03 -18.79 -12.25
CA ALA A 550 34.91 -19.58 -13.49
C ALA A 550 35.07 -18.72 -14.75
N SER A 551 36.13 -17.94 -14.82
CA SER A 551 36.69 -17.45 -16.08
C SER A 551 38.17 -17.19 -15.85
N ALA A 552 38.94 -18.28 -15.91
CA ALA A 552 40.38 -18.26 -16.09
C ALA A 552 40.70 -18.16 -17.60
#